data_AF-A0A966DBR8-F1
#
_entry.id   AF-A0A966DBR8-F1
#
_cell.length_a   1.000
_cell.length_b   1.000
_cell.length_c   1.000
_cell.angle_alpha   90.00
_cell.angle_beta   90.00
_cell.angle_gamma   90.00
#
_symmetry.space_group_name_H-M   'P 1'
#
loop_
_entity.id
_entity.type
_entity.pdbx_description
1 polymer ?
#
loop_
_entity_poly.entity_id
_entity_poly.type
_entity_poly.pdbx_seq_one_letter_code
_entity_poly.pdbx_strand_id
1 'polypeptide(L)'
;MSTNQARTVNQQGLITKQTQAVAKKKEPQTLKDFVIAMQDQIAKALPSVITAERFTRIALTALSSNPKLAECDRNSFLGGLMQAAQLGLEPNTPLGQAYLIPFRNKKKGITECQFQIGYK
;
A
#
# COMPACT_ATOMS: atom_id res chain seq x y z
N MET A 1 4.14 50.07 -57.58
CA MET A 1 5.38 49.98 -56.76
C MET A 1 4.96 49.41 -55.41
N SER A 2 4.98 48.08 -55.29
CA SER A 2 4.38 47.34 -54.17
C SER A 2 5.41 46.98 -53.10
N THR A 3 5.06 47.35 -51.86
CA THR A 3 5.20 46.61 -50.59
C THR A 3 6.54 45.96 -50.25
N ASN A 4 7.17 46.54 -49.22
CA ASN A 4 8.37 46.06 -48.54
C ASN A 4 8.12 44.73 -47.80
N GLN A 5 9.10 43.83 -47.92
CA GLN A 5 9.18 42.54 -47.26
C GLN A 5 9.82 42.68 -45.87
N ALA A 6 9.28 41.99 -44.86
CA ALA A 6 10.04 41.39 -43.75
C ALA A 6 9.12 40.47 -42.92
N ARG A 7 9.13 39.17 -43.24
CA ARG A 7 8.73 38.10 -42.34
C ARG A 7 9.91 37.13 -42.25
N THR A 8 10.60 37.12 -41.12
CA THR A 8 11.53 36.05 -40.75
C THR A 8 11.34 35.73 -39.27
N VAL A 9 10.45 34.77 -39.06
CA VAL A 9 10.42 33.72 -38.04
C VAL A 9 11.58 33.70 -37.01
N ASN A 10 11.22 33.92 -35.74
CA ASN A 10 12.06 33.63 -34.57
C ASN A 10 12.12 32.11 -34.32
N GLN A 11 13.20 31.47 -34.77
CA GLN A 11 13.64 30.16 -34.28
C GLN A 11 14.57 30.33 -33.08
N GLN A 12 14.02 30.14 -31.88
CA GLN A 12 14.72 29.81 -30.63
C GLN A 12 13.66 29.07 -29.79
N GLY A 13 13.43 27.76 -29.93
CA GLY A 13 14.46 26.72 -29.91
C GLY A 13 14.87 26.48 -28.45
N LEU A 14 13.94 26.07 -27.58
CA LEU A 14 13.83 24.69 -27.11
C LEU A 14 14.92 24.17 -26.15
N ILE A 15 15.78 25.04 -25.60
CA ILE A 15 16.75 24.61 -24.57
C ILE A 15 16.28 24.94 -23.14
N THR A 16 16.00 23.87 -22.40
CA THR A 16 16.21 23.75 -20.95
C THR A 16 15.17 24.37 -20.00
N LYS A 17 13.93 23.88 -20.05
CA LYS A 17 13.10 23.73 -18.83
C LYS A 17 13.23 22.29 -18.30
N GLN A 18 14.44 21.92 -17.91
CA GLN A 18 14.68 20.80 -17.01
C GLN A 18 15.22 21.38 -15.71
N THR A 19 14.32 21.76 -14.81
CA THR A 19 14.67 21.98 -13.41
C THR A 19 13.55 21.42 -12.53
N GLN A 20 13.81 20.18 -12.12
CA GLN A 20 13.49 19.66 -10.78
C GLN A 20 12.01 19.46 -10.45
N ALA A 21 11.44 18.39 -10.99
CA ALA A 21 10.42 17.65 -10.25
C ALA A 21 11.11 16.96 -9.07
N VAL A 22 11.19 17.65 -7.93
CA VAL A 22 11.49 17.02 -6.64
C VAL A 22 10.45 15.93 -6.47
N ALA A 23 10.87 14.66 -6.56
CA ALA A 23 10.02 13.52 -6.33
C ALA A 23 9.52 13.57 -4.88
N LYS A 24 8.38 14.23 -4.65
CA LYS A 24 7.61 14.06 -3.42
C LYS A 24 7.37 12.57 -3.30
N LYS A 25 8.01 11.92 -2.31
CA LYS A 25 7.66 10.55 -1.88
C LYS A 25 6.13 10.54 -1.78
N LYS A 26 5.46 9.85 -2.71
CA LYS A 26 4.01 9.67 -2.63
C LYS A 26 3.77 8.99 -1.29
N GLU A 27 3.00 9.63 -0.42
CA GLU A 27 2.34 8.97 0.71
C GLU A 27 1.78 7.63 0.21
N PRO A 28 1.99 6.50 0.93
CA PRO A 28 1.53 5.20 0.46
C PRO A 28 0.03 5.28 0.18
N GLN A 29 -0.33 5.19 -1.12
CA GLN A 29 -1.67 5.49 -1.59
C GLN A 29 -2.61 4.31 -1.31
N THR A 30 -2.08 3.10 -1.32
CA THR A 30 -2.82 1.86 -1.12
C THR A 30 -2.39 1.12 0.15
N LEU A 31 -3.22 0.19 0.64
CA LEU A 31 -2.79 -0.71 1.73
C LEU A 31 -1.57 -1.54 1.35
N LYS A 32 -1.40 -1.90 0.06
CA LYS A 32 -0.22 -2.64 -0.41
C LYS A 32 1.06 -1.81 -0.22
N ASP A 33 1.03 -0.55 -0.66
CA ASP A 33 2.16 0.37 -0.46
C ASP A 33 2.44 0.57 1.02
N PHE A 34 1.39 0.61 1.84
CA PHE A 34 1.51 0.79 3.28
C PHE A 34 2.15 -0.42 3.96
N VAL A 35 1.79 -1.66 3.61
CA VAL A 35 2.47 -2.86 4.12
C VAL A 35 3.96 -2.83 3.77
N ILE A 36 4.30 -2.49 2.52
CA ILE A 36 5.70 -2.41 2.07
C ILE A 36 6.46 -1.35 2.87
N ALA A 37 5.86 -0.17 3.07
CA ALA A 37 6.46 0.90 3.85
C ALA A 37 6.65 0.56 5.35
N MET A 38 5.84 -0.35 5.89
CA MET A 38 5.86 -0.76 7.29
C MET A 38 6.69 -2.02 7.55
N GLN A 39 7.37 -2.58 6.53
CA GLN A 39 8.10 -3.84 6.65
C GLN A 39 9.10 -3.85 7.82
N ASP A 40 9.84 -2.77 8.06
CA ASP A 40 10.81 -2.69 9.15
C ASP A 40 10.15 -2.69 10.53
N GLN A 41 8.93 -2.17 10.65
CA GLN A 41 8.18 -2.20 11.90
C GLN A 41 7.53 -3.56 12.13
N ILE A 42 7.02 -4.18 11.06
CA ILE A 42 6.56 -5.57 11.06
C ILE A 42 7.69 -6.49 11.50
N ALA A 43 8.91 -6.28 10.98
CA ALA A 43 10.09 -7.07 11.35
C ALA A 43 10.36 -7.07 12.86
N LYS A 44 10.17 -5.93 13.53
CA LYS A 44 10.35 -5.81 14.98
C LYS A 44 9.28 -6.54 15.80
N ALA A 45 8.12 -6.81 15.21
CA ALA A 45 7.04 -7.54 15.85
C ALA A 45 7.12 -9.06 15.59
N LEU A 46 7.85 -9.50 14.57
CA LEU A 46 7.91 -10.91 14.20
C LEU A 46 8.83 -11.73 15.11
N PRO A 47 8.47 -12.99 15.41
CA PRO A 47 9.41 -13.98 15.92
C PRO A 47 10.59 -14.17 14.97
N SER A 48 11.77 -14.46 15.51
CA SER A 48 13.03 -14.57 14.73
C SER A 48 13.01 -15.63 13.61
N VAL A 49 12.10 -16.60 13.69
CA VAL A 49 11.94 -17.67 12.69
C VAL A 49 11.11 -17.27 11.47
N ILE A 50 10.46 -16.10 11.49
CA ILE A 50 9.66 -15.58 10.37
C ILE A 50 10.32 -14.33 9.84
N THR A 51 10.63 -14.33 8.54
CA THR A 51 11.22 -13.15 7.90
C THR A 51 10.15 -12.11 7.57
N ALA A 52 10.51 -10.84 7.69
CA ALA A 52 9.62 -9.73 7.33
C ALA A 52 9.20 -9.78 5.85
N GLU A 53 10.12 -10.15 4.95
CA GLU A 53 9.82 -10.30 3.52
C GLU A 53 8.73 -11.36 3.27
N ARG A 54 8.85 -12.53 3.92
CA ARG A 54 7.86 -13.60 3.79
C ARG A 54 6.50 -13.13 4.30
N PHE A 55 6.47 -12.54 5.48
CA PHE A 55 5.22 -12.07 6.09
C PHE A 55 4.56 -10.95 5.28
N THR A 56 5.33 -9.98 4.79
CA THR A 56 4.87 -8.94 3.86
C THR A 56 4.26 -9.56 2.61
N ARG A 57 4.89 -10.58 2.01
CA ARG A 57 4.34 -11.27 0.84
C ARG A 57 3.00 -11.95 1.15
N ILE A 58 2.86 -12.59 2.32
CA ILE A 58 1.58 -13.17 2.76
C ILE A 58 0.50 -12.08 2.84
N ALA A 59 0.79 -10.93 3.44
CA ALA A 59 -0.15 -9.81 3.55
C ALA A 59 -0.55 -9.26 2.17
N LEU A 60 0.40 -9.11 1.25
CA LEU A 60 0.14 -8.68 -0.13
C LEU A 60 -0.70 -9.70 -0.91
N THR A 61 -0.47 -10.99 -0.68
CA THR A 61 -1.30 -12.07 -1.24
C THR A 61 -2.72 -12.00 -0.69
N ALA A 62 -2.91 -11.81 0.62
CA ALA A 62 -4.24 -11.66 1.22
C ALA A 62 -5.01 -10.47 0.62
N LEU A 63 -4.36 -9.30 0.47
CA LEU A 63 -4.94 -8.12 -0.19
C LEU A 63 -5.30 -8.36 -1.66
N SER A 64 -4.56 -9.23 -2.35
CA SER A 64 -4.80 -9.54 -3.77
C SER A 64 -5.87 -10.61 -3.95
N SER A 65 -5.98 -11.57 -3.03
CA SER A 65 -6.95 -12.66 -3.08
C SER A 65 -8.33 -12.23 -2.56
N ASN A 66 -8.39 -11.26 -1.66
CA ASN A 66 -9.64 -10.71 -1.14
C ASN A 66 -9.67 -9.17 -1.30
N PRO A 67 -10.22 -8.66 -2.41
CA PRO A 67 -10.30 -7.21 -2.67
C PRO A 67 -11.02 -6.42 -1.57
N LYS A 68 -11.93 -7.03 -0.80
CA LYS A 68 -12.62 -6.37 0.32
C LYS A 68 -11.67 -5.99 1.46
N LEU A 69 -10.50 -6.65 1.57
CA LEU A 69 -9.47 -6.23 2.52
C LEU A 69 -8.88 -4.86 2.14
N ALA A 70 -8.81 -4.54 0.84
CA ALA A 70 -8.33 -3.24 0.37
C ALA A 70 -9.29 -2.08 0.71
N GLU A 71 -10.57 -2.39 0.99
CA GLU A 71 -11.60 -1.45 1.41
C GLU A 71 -11.62 -1.21 2.92
N CYS A 72 -10.85 -1.99 3.69
CA CYS A 72 -10.80 -1.83 5.13
C CYS A 72 -10.11 -0.52 5.52
N ASP A 73 -10.55 0.06 6.63
CA ASP A 73 -9.86 1.17 7.27
C ASP A 73 -8.40 0.78 7.56
N ARG A 74 -7.49 1.68 7.17
CA ARG A 74 -6.04 1.45 7.21
C ARG A 74 -5.54 1.07 8.59
N ASN A 75 -6.04 1.74 9.63
CA ASN A 75 -5.58 1.52 11.00
C ASN A 75 -6.05 0.16 11.51
N SER A 76 -7.30 -0.22 11.22
CA SER A 76 -7.82 -1.54 11.57
C SER A 76 -7.06 -2.67 10.87
N PHE A 77 -6.73 -2.52 9.58
CA PHE A 77 -5.95 -3.49 8.82
C PHE A 77 -4.55 -3.67 9.40
N LEU A 78 -3.83 -2.56 9.62
CA LEU A 78 -2.49 -2.63 10.21
C LEU A 78 -2.54 -3.21 11.62
N GLY A 79 -3.53 -2.83 12.43
CA GLY A 79 -3.70 -3.37 13.78
C GLY A 79 -3.91 -4.89 13.78
N GLY A 80 -4.69 -5.42 12.84
CA GLY A 80 -4.85 -6.87 12.67
C GLY A 80 -3.58 -7.55 12.17
N LEU A 81 -2.90 -6.94 11.19
CA LEU A 81 -1.67 -7.47 10.63
C LEU A 81 -0.53 -7.50 11.67
N MET A 82 -0.43 -6.48 12.53
CA MET A 82 0.56 -6.44 13.61
C MET A 82 0.26 -7.45 14.71
N GLN A 83 -1.01 -7.71 15.04
CA GLN A 83 -1.37 -8.81 15.95
C GLN A 83 -0.94 -10.17 15.38
N ALA A 84 -1.19 -10.40 14.09
CA ALA A 84 -0.75 -11.61 13.40
C ALA A 84 0.79 -11.75 13.45
N ALA A 85 1.52 -10.65 13.21
CA ALA A 85 2.98 -10.62 13.27
C ALA A 85 3.51 -10.95 14.67
N GLN A 86 2.96 -10.31 15.72
CA GLN A 86 3.35 -10.55 17.12
C GLN A 86 3.18 -12.00 17.55
N LEU A 87 2.15 -12.68 17.02
CA LEU A 87 1.86 -14.09 17.31
C LEU A 87 2.59 -15.05 16.38
N GLY A 88 3.28 -14.55 15.35
CA GLY A 88 3.91 -15.38 14.32
C GLY A 88 2.91 -16.17 13.47
N LEU A 89 1.68 -15.67 13.32
CA LEU A 89 0.63 -16.33 12.57
C LEU A 89 0.49 -15.71 11.18
N GLU A 90 0.57 -16.53 10.15
CA GLU A 90 0.42 -16.08 8.75
C GLU A 90 -1.07 -15.99 8.38
N PRO A 91 -1.61 -14.77 8.19
CA PRO A 91 -3.04 -14.61 7.97
C PRO A 91 -3.47 -15.07 6.58
N ASN A 92 -4.69 -15.62 6.48
CA ASN A 92 -5.35 -15.99 5.22
C ASN A 92 -4.54 -16.99 4.37
N THR A 93 -3.72 -17.83 4.99
CA THR A 93 -3.04 -18.94 4.33
C THR A 93 -3.93 -20.20 4.30
N PRO A 94 -3.66 -21.17 3.40
CA PRO A 94 -4.39 -22.45 3.38
C PRO A 94 -4.30 -23.26 4.69
N LEU A 95 -3.33 -22.96 5.56
CA LEU A 95 -3.20 -23.60 6.87
C LEU A 95 -4.34 -23.22 7.82
N GLY A 96 -5.04 -22.11 7.56
CA GLY A 96 -6.24 -21.71 8.30
C GLY A 96 -6.00 -21.36 9.77
N GLN A 97 -4.78 -20.94 10.13
CA GLN A 97 -4.42 -20.66 11.53
C GLN A 97 -4.82 -19.25 11.98
N ALA A 98 -4.92 -18.30 11.06
CA ALA A 98 -5.33 -16.94 11.34
C ALA A 98 -5.92 -16.25 10.11
N TYR A 99 -6.74 -15.23 10.35
CA TYR A 99 -7.49 -14.54 9.31
C TYR A 99 -7.54 -13.04 9.57
N LEU A 100 -7.35 -12.26 8.51
CA LEU A 100 -7.81 -10.89 8.39
C LEU A 100 -9.17 -10.91 7.70
N ILE A 101 -10.18 -10.35 8.37
CA ILE A 101 -11.59 -10.44 7.96
C ILE A 101 -12.16 -9.02 7.81
N PRO A 102 -12.64 -8.63 6.62
CA PRO A 102 -13.41 -7.40 6.46
C PRO A 102 -14.73 -7.48 7.22
N PHE A 103 -15.00 -6.48 8.05
CA PHE A 103 -16.22 -6.36 8.83
C PHE A 103 -16.86 -4.98 8.63
N ARG A 104 -18.10 -4.95 8.15
CA ARG A 104 -18.82 -3.69 7.95
C ARG A 104 -19.35 -3.15 9.29
N ASN A 105 -18.70 -2.11 9.81
CA ASN A 105 -19.17 -1.43 11.01
C ASN A 105 -20.26 -0.41 10.65
N LYS A 106 -21.53 -0.83 10.78
CA LYS A 106 -22.69 0.03 10.45
C LYS A 106 -22.77 1.30 11.29
N LYS A 107 -22.28 1.29 12.52
CA LYS A 107 -22.31 2.46 13.41
C LYS A 107 -21.31 3.54 12.97
N LYS A 108 -20.13 3.12 12.51
CA LYS A 108 -19.07 4.02 12.03
C LYS A 108 -19.14 4.32 10.53
N GLY A 109 -19.95 3.57 9.77
CA GLY A 109 -20.07 3.72 8.32
C GLY A 109 -18.83 3.23 7.51
N ILE A 110 -17.87 2.59 8.19
CA ILE A 110 -16.62 2.11 7.59
C ILE A 110 -16.57 0.58 7.57
N THR A 111 -15.68 0.03 6.76
CA THR A 111 -15.31 -1.39 6.83
C THR A 111 -14.04 -1.48 7.67
N GLU A 112 -14.06 -2.25 8.75
CA GLU A 112 -12.90 -2.51 9.61
C GLU A 112 -12.30 -3.86 9.24
N CYS A 113 -11.00 -4.04 9.45
CA CYS A 113 -10.35 -5.35 9.41
C CYS A 113 -10.30 -5.92 10.83
N GLN A 114 -10.78 -7.15 10.99
CA GLN A 114 -10.67 -7.90 12.25
C GLN A 114 -9.65 -9.02 12.08
N PHE A 115 -8.76 -9.16 13.07
CA PHE A 115 -7.88 -10.30 13.19
C PHE A 115 -8.54 -11.38 14.04
N GLN A 116 -8.49 -12.62 13.58
CA GLN A 116 -9.02 -13.79 14.29
C GLN A 116 -8.04 -14.96 14.20
N ILE A 117 -7.88 -15.70 15.30
CA ILE A 117 -7.09 -16.93 15.37
C ILE A 117 -8.01 -18.12 15.17
N GLY A 118 -7.68 -18.95 14.18
CA GLY A 118 -8.57 -19.99 13.68
C GLY A 118 -9.85 -19.40 13.09
N TYR A 119 -10.56 -20.20 12.29
CA TYR A 119 -11.89 -19.85 11.82
C TYR A 119 -12.67 -21.14 11.53
N LYS A 120 -13.93 -21.18 11.96
CA LYS A 120 -14.87 -22.27 11.65
C LYS A 120 -15.65 -21.93 10.39
#